data_AF-A0A533RTX2-F1
#
_entry.id   AF-A0A533RTX2-F1
#
_cell.length_a   1.000
_cell.length_b   1.000
_cell.length_c   1.000
_cell.angle_alpha   90.00
_cell.angle_beta   90.00
_cell.angle_gamma   90.00
#
_symmetry.space_group_name_H-M   'P 1'
#
loop_
_entity.id
_entity.type
_entity.pdbx_description
1 polymer ?
#
loop_
_entity_poly.entity_id
_entity_poly.type
_entity_poly.pdbx_seq_one_letter_code
_entity_poly.pdbx_strand_id
1 'polypeptide(L)'
;MDVRFLEDDYIPLPQIVDRISDALINDKPFSLVRIGDGENIVLAQETALSLEWIGINVGWSHSTGYCGIKLPNLPYRDRMAEAVKNADIVGVFAGDDLTQRAFSALQIQPKVICQAFENVRMPMHKPFVELIRNYPPLL
;
A
#
# COMPACT_ATOMS: atom_id res chain seq x y z
N MET A 1 -6.83 -8.01 16.64
CA MET A 1 -6.37 -9.22 15.92
C MET A 1 -4.93 -8.96 15.52
N ASP A 2 -4.04 -9.95 15.66
CA ASP A 2 -2.61 -9.81 15.36
C ASP A 2 -2.39 -10.05 13.86
N VAL A 3 -2.03 -9.02 13.11
CA VAL A 3 -1.72 -9.13 11.67
C VAL A 3 -0.25 -9.49 11.52
N ARG A 4 0.02 -10.56 10.77
CA ARG A 4 1.38 -10.97 10.41
C ARG A 4 1.47 -11.17 8.91
N PHE A 5 2.59 -10.76 8.32
CA PHE A 5 2.89 -11.00 6.93
C PHE A 5 4.02 -12.04 6.83
N LEU A 6 3.64 -13.28 6.54
CA LEU A 6 4.59 -14.38 6.33
C LEU A 6 5.01 -14.41 4.86
N GLU A 7 6.20 -14.93 4.56
CA GLU A 7 6.71 -14.96 3.19
C GLU A 7 5.76 -15.67 2.21
N ASP A 8 5.10 -16.75 2.66
CA ASP A 8 4.17 -17.54 1.86
C ASP A 8 2.83 -16.83 1.58
N ASP A 9 2.53 -15.72 2.26
CA ASP A 9 1.30 -14.94 2.04
C ASP A 9 1.40 -14.05 0.78
N TYR A 10 2.60 -13.84 0.25
CA TYR A 10 2.87 -12.91 -0.85
C TYR A 10 2.64 -13.58 -2.20
N ILE A 11 1.72 -13.02 -2.99
CA ILE A 11 1.59 -13.45 -4.37
C ILE A 11 2.77 -12.96 -5.23
N PRO A 12 3.27 -13.77 -6.17
CA PRO A 12 4.37 -13.40 -7.03
C PRO A 12 3.93 -12.45 -8.16
N LEU A 13 4.88 -11.67 -8.69
CA LEU A 13 4.64 -10.69 -9.75
C LEU A 13 3.80 -11.19 -10.94
N PRO A 14 4.03 -12.38 -11.53
CA PRO A 14 3.20 -12.86 -12.63
C PRO A 14 1.72 -12.92 -12.26
N GLN A 15 1.37 -13.37 -11.05
CA GLN A 15 -0.02 -13.43 -10.61
C GLN A 15 -0.66 -12.04 -10.42
N ILE A 16 0.15 -11.03 -10.05
CA ILE A 16 -0.34 -9.64 -9.97
C ILE A 16 -0.72 -9.17 -11.37
N VAL A 17 0.15 -9.40 -12.34
CA VAL A 17 -0.03 -8.97 -13.73
C VAL A 17 -1.19 -9.71 -14.40
N ASP A 18 -1.34 -11.01 -14.14
CA ASP A 18 -2.48 -11.81 -14.61
C ASP A 18 -3.80 -11.26 -14.07
N ARG A 19 -3.85 -10.88 -12.77
CA ARG A 19 -5.05 -10.28 -12.17
C ARG A 19 -5.39 -8.91 -12.75
N ILE A 20 -4.39 -8.07 -13.01
CA ILE A 20 -4.60 -6.77 -13.69
C ILE A 20 -5.13 -7.02 -15.11
N SER A 21 -4.53 -7.96 -15.84
CA SER A 21 -4.96 -8.33 -17.20
C SER A 21 -6.40 -8.83 -17.21
N ASP A 22 -6.75 -9.73 -16.30
CA ASP A 22 -8.11 -10.25 -16.18
C ASP A 22 -9.12 -9.15 -15.84
N ALA A 23 -8.76 -8.20 -14.98
CA ALA A 23 -9.63 -7.08 -14.66
C ALA A 23 -9.90 -6.19 -15.88
N LEU A 24 -8.86 -5.89 -16.66
CA LEU A 24 -8.95 -5.09 -17.88
C LEU A 24 -9.74 -5.79 -19.00
N ILE A 25 -9.49 -7.08 -19.22
CA ILE A 25 -10.17 -7.87 -20.27
C ILE A 25 -11.67 -8.02 -19.98
N ASN A 26 -12.03 -8.12 -18.70
CA ASN A 26 -13.40 -8.39 -18.27
C ASN A 26 -14.13 -7.16 -17.72
N ASP A 27 -13.58 -5.96 -17.87
CA ASP A 27 -14.13 -4.70 -17.34
C ASP A 27 -14.54 -4.78 -15.86
N LYS A 28 -13.70 -5.41 -15.04
CA LYS A 28 -13.95 -5.56 -13.60
C LYS A 28 -13.24 -4.46 -12.82
N PRO A 29 -13.87 -3.88 -11.78
CA PRO A 29 -13.17 -3.02 -10.83
C PRO A 29 -11.98 -3.76 -10.22
N PHE A 30 -10.83 -3.09 -10.17
CA PHE A 30 -9.61 -3.62 -9.59
C PHE A 30 -8.76 -2.50 -9.01
N SER A 31 -8.13 -2.75 -7.87
CA SER A 31 -7.25 -1.82 -7.19
C SER A 31 -6.02 -2.51 -6.60
N LEU A 32 -4.85 -1.95 -6.92
CA LEU A 32 -3.57 -2.29 -6.31
C LEU A 32 -3.05 -1.04 -5.59
N VAL A 33 -2.97 -1.10 -4.27
CA VAL A 33 -2.37 -0.05 -3.43
C VAL A 33 -1.08 -0.56 -2.83
N ARG A 34 -0.16 0.33 -2.46
CA ARG A 34 1.12 -0.04 -1.85
C ARG A 34 1.37 0.86 -0.64
N ILE A 35 1.90 0.27 0.42
CA ILE A 35 2.28 0.97 1.65
C ILE A 35 3.81 1.08 1.66
N GLY A 36 4.30 2.28 1.39
CA GLY A 36 5.70 2.65 1.59
C GLY A 36 5.96 3.18 3.00
N ASP A 37 7.17 3.68 3.23
CA ASP A 37 7.57 4.36 4.47
C ASP A 37 6.67 5.55 4.80
N GLY A 38 6.36 6.39 3.80
CA GLY A 38 5.45 7.53 3.93
C GLY A 38 4.06 7.12 4.40
N GLU A 39 3.39 6.26 3.63
CA GLU A 39 2.04 5.76 3.94
C GLU A 39 1.99 5.05 5.30
N ASN A 40 3.05 4.34 5.67
CA ASN A 40 3.13 3.65 6.95
C ASN A 40 3.12 4.64 8.13
N ILE A 41 3.86 5.75 8.05
CA ILE A 41 3.80 6.82 9.06
C ILE A 41 2.40 7.44 9.13
N VAL A 42 1.73 7.62 7.98
CA VAL A 42 0.35 8.13 7.95
C VAL A 42 -0.59 7.21 8.73
N LEU A 43 -0.52 5.90 8.47
CA LEU A 43 -1.33 4.88 9.16
C LEU A 43 -0.98 4.77 10.65
N ALA A 44 0.29 5.00 11.01
CA ALA A 44 0.81 4.87 12.37
C ALA A 44 0.34 5.95 13.36
N GLN A 45 -0.22 7.07 12.87
CA GLN A 45 -0.68 8.18 13.72
C GLN A 45 -1.72 7.73 14.76
N GLU A 46 -1.38 7.84 16.05
CA GLU A 46 -2.22 7.42 17.19
C GLU A 46 -2.68 5.94 17.10
N THR A 47 -1.89 5.11 16.43
CA THR A 47 -2.14 3.65 16.32
C THR A 47 -0.90 2.87 16.77
N ALA A 48 0.25 3.14 16.15
CA ALA A 48 1.53 2.55 16.49
C ALA A 48 2.53 3.59 17.01
N LEU A 49 2.34 4.87 16.66
CA LEU A 49 3.18 6.00 17.05
C LEU A 49 2.31 7.16 17.56
N SER A 50 2.75 7.84 18.61
CA SER A 50 2.08 9.06 19.07
C SER A 50 2.35 10.23 18.13
N LEU A 51 1.44 11.21 18.08
CA LEU A 51 1.66 12.43 17.28
C LEU A 51 2.88 13.22 17.75
N GLU A 52 3.19 13.20 19.05
CA GLU A 52 4.40 13.81 19.60
C GLU A 52 5.66 13.14 19.02
N TRP A 53 5.72 11.82 19.03
CA TRP A 53 6.84 11.09 18.45
C TRP A 53 6.99 11.41 16.96
N ILE A 54 5.89 11.44 16.22
CA ILE A 54 5.89 11.79 14.79
C ILE A 54 6.40 13.21 14.56
N GLY A 55 5.93 14.19 15.33
CA GLY A 55 6.35 15.58 15.19
C GLY A 55 7.84 15.80 15.46
N ILE A 56 8.45 14.98 16.32
CA ILE A 56 9.88 15.07 16.65
C ILE A 56 10.74 14.28 15.66
N ASN A 57 10.31 13.07 15.27
CA ASN A 57 11.19 12.11 14.58
C ASN A 57 10.95 12.02 13.07
N VAL A 58 9.81 12.51 12.56
CA VAL A 58 9.48 12.46 11.14
C VAL A 58 9.77 13.82 10.52
N GLY A 59 10.95 13.96 9.91
CA GLY A 59 11.46 15.25 9.42
C GLY A 59 10.59 15.94 8.34
N TRP A 60 9.75 15.19 7.63
CA TRP A 60 8.84 15.74 6.63
C TRP A 60 7.44 16.07 7.18
N SER A 61 7.14 15.75 8.44
CA SER A 61 5.80 15.86 9.04
C SER A 61 5.14 17.23 8.86
N HIS A 62 5.91 18.32 8.84
CA HIS A 62 5.39 19.68 8.72
C HIS A 62 5.28 20.20 7.27
N SER A 63 5.60 19.38 6.26
CA SER A 63 5.65 19.76 4.85
C SER A 63 4.87 18.80 3.97
N THR A 64 4.14 19.34 2.98
CA THR A 64 3.52 18.52 1.92
C THR A 64 4.52 18.08 0.86
N GLY A 65 5.79 18.52 0.93
CA GLY A 65 6.76 18.32 -0.16
C GLY A 65 7.23 16.88 -0.36
N TYR A 66 7.05 16.01 0.64
CA TYR A 66 7.46 14.61 0.56
C TYR A 66 6.27 13.68 0.29
N CYS A 67 5.31 13.59 1.21
CA CYS A 67 4.15 12.70 1.09
C CYS A 67 2.86 13.39 0.61
N GLY A 68 2.92 14.64 0.14
CA GLY A 68 1.72 15.38 -0.29
C GLY A 68 0.77 15.79 0.86
N ILE A 69 1.09 15.45 2.10
CA ILE A 69 0.29 15.76 3.29
C ILE A 69 1.16 16.35 4.40
N LYS A 70 0.55 17.12 5.30
CA LYS A 70 1.13 17.50 6.59
C LYS A 70 0.55 16.61 7.68
N LEU A 71 1.37 16.30 8.68
CA LEU A 71 1.00 15.58 9.89
C LEU A 71 0.93 16.58 11.06
N PRO A 72 0.02 16.37 12.03
CA PRO A 72 -0.98 15.30 12.07
C PRO A 72 -2.13 15.51 11.07
N ASN A 73 -2.68 14.42 10.56
CA ASN A 73 -3.89 14.39 9.73
C ASN A 73 -4.64 13.06 9.90
N LEU A 74 -5.35 12.92 11.02
CA LEU A 74 -6.14 11.72 11.33
C LEU A 74 -7.28 11.46 10.32
N PRO A 75 -8.00 12.48 9.79
CA PRO A 75 -8.98 12.23 8.74
C PRO A 75 -8.38 11.61 7.48
N TYR A 76 -7.13 11.96 7.14
CA TYR A 76 -6.43 11.34 6.02
C TYR A 76 -6.01 9.89 6.35
N ARG A 77 -5.52 9.63 7.57
CA ARG A 77 -5.25 8.27 8.07
C ARG A 77 -6.48 7.37 7.91
N ASP A 78 -7.65 7.82 8.35
CA ASP A 78 -8.86 7.02 8.36
C ASP A 78 -9.34 6.71 6.93
N ARG A 79 -9.27 7.69 6.02
CA ARG A 79 -9.58 7.47 4.60
C ARG A 79 -8.60 6.51 3.94
N MET A 80 -7.30 6.61 4.27
CA MET A 80 -6.30 5.68 3.76
C MET A 80 -6.55 4.26 4.29
N ALA A 81 -6.84 4.12 5.58
CA ALA A 81 -7.17 2.81 6.16
C ALA A 81 -8.36 2.16 5.47
N GLU A 82 -9.41 2.93 5.19
CA GLU A 82 -10.59 2.45 4.46
C GLU A 82 -10.26 2.04 3.02
N ALA A 83 -9.45 2.83 2.31
CA ALA A 83 -9.00 2.48 0.95
C ALA A 83 -8.19 1.17 0.94
N VAL A 84 -7.30 0.98 1.93
CA VAL A 84 -6.47 -0.23 2.04
C VAL A 84 -7.32 -1.46 2.37
N LYS A 85 -8.34 -1.33 3.23
CA LYS A 85 -9.28 -2.44 3.54
C LYS A 85 -10.04 -2.92 2.30
N ASN A 86 -10.39 -1.99 1.42
CA ASN A 86 -11.20 -2.29 0.24
C ASN A 86 -10.36 -2.71 -0.98
N ALA A 87 -9.04 -2.48 -0.96
CA ALA A 87 -8.16 -2.82 -2.07
C ALA A 87 -8.17 -4.31 -2.42
N ASP A 88 -7.96 -4.64 -3.69
CA ASP A 88 -7.92 -6.03 -4.16
C ASP A 88 -6.56 -6.67 -3.90
N ILE A 89 -5.50 -5.86 -3.98
CA ILE A 89 -4.14 -6.24 -3.62
C ILE A 89 -3.50 -5.08 -2.83
N VAL A 90 -2.82 -5.43 -1.74
CA VAL A 90 -2.04 -4.48 -0.93
C VAL A 90 -0.56 -4.87 -0.96
N GLY A 91 0.27 -3.97 -1.48
CA GLY A 91 1.73 -4.09 -1.42
C GLY A 91 2.25 -3.68 -0.05
N VAL A 92 2.96 -4.57 0.65
CA VAL A 92 3.60 -4.32 1.95
C VAL A 92 5.03 -4.88 1.97
N PHE A 93 5.87 -4.43 2.90
CA PHE A 93 7.19 -5.02 3.12
C PHE A 93 7.09 -6.24 4.05
N ALA A 94 7.76 -7.33 3.68
CA ALA A 94 7.82 -8.53 4.52
C ALA A 94 8.47 -8.22 5.87
N GLY A 95 7.81 -8.67 6.95
CA GLY A 95 8.31 -8.53 8.31
C GLY A 95 8.34 -7.10 8.87
N ASP A 96 7.71 -6.12 8.22
CA ASP A 96 7.70 -4.75 8.73
C ASP A 96 6.78 -4.60 9.96
N ASP A 97 7.41 -4.46 11.14
CA ASP A 97 6.73 -4.34 12.44
C ASP A 97 5.75 -3.17 12.48
N LEU A 98 6.13 -2.02 11.92
CA LEU A 98 5.30 -0.83 11.98
C LEU A 98 4.01 -1.01 11.18
N THR A 99 4.09 -1.56 9.97
CA THR A 99 2.90 -1.86 9.15
C THR A 99 1.99 -2.85 9.87
N GLN A 100 2.53 -3.93 10.42
CA GLN A 100 1.75 -4.96 11.14
C GLN A 100 1.03 -4.38 12.35
N ARG A 101 1.69 -3.54 13.15
CA ARG A 101 1.09 -2.86 14.30
C ARG A 101 0.00 -1.88 13.88
N ALA A 102 0.25 -1.06 12.86
CA ALA A 102 -0.73 -0.13 12.34
C ALA A 102 -1.97 -0.86 11.78
N PHE A 103 -1.78 -1.93 11.01
CA PHE A 103 -2.86 -2.74 10.46
C PHE A 103 -3.67 -3.44 11.55
N SER A 104 -3.00 -3.98 12.57
CA SER A 104 -3.65 -4.61 13.71
C SER A 104 -4.53 -3.62 14.49
N ALA A 105 -4.02 -2.41 14.74
CA ALA A 105 -4.74 -1.35 15.43
C ALA A 105 -5.93 -0.81 14.62
N LEU A 106 -5.76 -0.67 13.30
CA LEU A 106 -6.79 -0.17 12.38
C LEU A 106 -7.74 -1.26 11.87
N GLN A 107 -7.55 -2.51 12.28
CA GLN A 107 -8.31 -3.68 11.84
C GLN A 107 -8.30 -3.85 10.30
N ILE A 108 -7.14 -3.65 9.70
CA ILE A 108 -6.93 -3.84 8.26
C ILE A 108 -6.56 -5.30 8.02
N GLN A 109 -7.31 -5.96 7.14
CA GLN A 109 -7.00 -7.31 6.66
C GLN A 109 -7.03 -7.29 5.13
N PRO A 110 -5.85 -7.24 4.48
CA PRO A 110 -5.78 -7.31 3.04
C PRO A 110 -6.40 -8.61 2.51
N LYS A 111 -7.15 -8.52 1.41
CA LYS A 111 -7.65 -9.71 0.71
C LYS A 111 -6.51 -10.55 0.15
N VAL A 112 -5.49 -9.87 -0.38
CA VAL A 112 -4.27 -10.43 -0.97
C VAL A 112 -3.13 -9.43 -0.75
N ILE A 113 -1.92 -9.94 -0.50
CA ILE A 113 -0.73 -9.12 -0.37
C ILE A 113 0.32 -9.42 -1.44
N CYS A 114 1.09 -8.40 -1.78
CA CYS A 114 2.29 -8.51 -2.61
C CYS A 114 3.43 -7.67 -2.02
N GLN A 115 4.62 -7.73 -2.64
CA GLN A 115 5.74 -6.90 -2.20
C GLN A 115 5.47 -5.43 -2.52
N ALA A 116 5.79 -4.51 -1.62
CA ALA A 116 5.59 -3.07 -1.88
C ALA A 116 6.48 -2.51 -3.02
N PHE A 117 7.55 -3.23 -3.38
CA PHE A 117 8.46 -2.89 -4.48
C PHE A 117 7.98 -3.31 -5.88
N GLU A 118 6.77 -3.85 -6.02
CA GLU A 118 6.28 -4.28 -7.34
C GLU A 118 6.15 -3.11 -8.34
N ASN A 119 6.09 -1.85 -7.89
CA ASN A 119 6.22 -0.69 -8.78
C ASN A 119 7.56 -0.61 -9.52
N VAL A 120 8.63 -1.13 -8.92
CA VAL A 120 9.96 -1.19 -9.54
C VAL A 120 10.07 -2.41 -10.45
N ARG A 121 9.44 -3.52 -10.06
CA ARG A 121 9.55 -4.80 -10.76
C ARG A 121 8.60 -4.93 -11.94
N MET A 122 7.36 -4.43 -11.84
CA MET A 122 6.37 -4.47 -12.92
C MET A 122 6.90 -3.89 -14.23
N PRO A 123 7.55 -2.70 -14.29
CA PRO A 123 8.12 -2.17 -15.53
C PRO A 123 9.23 -3.02 -16.16
N MET A 124 9.84 -3.93 -15.40
CA MET A 124 10.86 -4.87 -15.89
C MET A 124 10.24 -6.19 -16.39
N HIS A 125 8.94 -6.38 -16.18
CA HIS A 125 8.22 -7.59 -16.57
C HIS A 125 7.52 -7.38 -17.91
N LYS A 126 8.00 -8.05 -18.95
CA LYS A 126 7.52 -7.87 -20.33
C LYS A 126 5.98 -7.97 -20.48
N PRO A 127 5.29 -8.96 -19.88
CA PRO A 127 3.82 -9.02 -19.93
C PRO A 127 3.12 -7.75 -19.39
N PHE A 128 3.64 -7.14 -18.33
CA PHE A 128 3.10 -5.88 -17.81
C PHE A 128 3.32 -4.73 -18.80
N VAL A 129 4.50 -4.65 -19.43
CA VAL A 129 4.82 -3.64 -20.44
C VAL A 129 3.91 -3.78 -21.67
N GLU A 130 3.62 -5.01 -22.09
CA GLU A 130 2.66 -5.27 -23.17
C GLU A 130 1.24 -4.88 -22.78
N LEU A 131 0.83 -5.15 -21.52
CA LEU A 131 -0.48 -4.78 -21.00
C LEU A 131 -0.71 -3.27 -21.01
N ILE A 132 0.23 -2.47 -20.49
CA ILE A 132 0.08 -1.00 -20.48
C ILE A 132 0.13 -0.38 -21.89
N ARG A 133 0.71 -1.07 -22.88
CA ARG A 133 0.68 -0.62 -24.28
C ARG A 133 -0.67 -0.87 -24.94
N ASN A 134 -1.32 -1.98 -24.58
CA ASN A 134 -2.64 -2.35 -25.09
C ASN A 134 -3.77 -1.62 -24.35
N TYR A 135 -3.53 -1.28 -23.08
CA TYR A 135 -4.43 -0.53 -22.20
C TYR A 135 -3.70 0.69 -21.63
N PRO A 136 -3.54 1.77 -22.42
CA PRO A 136 -2.79 2.94 -21.99
C PRO A 136 -3.39 3.59 -20.73
N PRO A 137 -2.59 3.84 -19.68
CA PRO A 137 -3.08 4.46 -18.46
C PRO A 137 -3.35 5.96 -18.67
N LEU A 138 -4.28 6.49 -17.88
CA LEU A 138 -4.37 7.92 -17.61
C LEU A 138 -3.45 8.25 -16.43
N LEU A 139 -2.58 9.25 -16.59
CA LEU A 139 -1.61 9.70 -15.59
C LEU A 139 -1.91 11.12 -15.13
#